data_AF-A0A526R4A2-F1
#
_entry.id   AF-A0A526R4A2-F1
#
_cell.length_a   1.000
_cell.length_b   1.000
_cell.length_c   1.000
_cell.angle_alpha   90.00
_cell.angle_beta   90.00
_cell.angle_gamma   90.00
#
_symmetry.space_group_name_H-M   'P 1'
#
loop_
_entity.id
_entity.type
_entity.pdbx_description
1 polymer ?
#
loop_
_entity_poly.entity_id
_entity_poly.type
_entity_poly.pdbx_seq_one_letter_code
_entity_poly.pdbx_strand_id
1 'polypeptide(L)' 'MNLIELLDYAGVAVFAATGALAASRKQLDIIGFLFLACVTGIGGGTLRDVILNLPVFWVANRDYVLICVVVAVLVFFSA' A
#
# COMPACT_ATOMS: atom_id res chain seq x y z
N MET A 1 17.06 -8.87 -3.66
CA MET A 1 16.76 -7.71 -2.79
C MET A 1 17.96 -6.79 -2.77
N ASN A 2 17.94 -5.78 -3.63
CA ASN A 2 18.88 -4.65 -3.57
C ASN A 2 18.35 -3.59 -2.58
N LEU A 3 19.19 -2.66 -2.15
CA LEU A 3 18.83 -1.59 -1.22
C LEU A 3 17.62 -0.77 -1.72
N ILE A 4 17.56 -0.49 -3.02
CA ILE A 4 16.45 0.28 -3.62
C ILE A 4 15.12 -0.48 -3.49
N GLU A 5 15.10 -1.79 -3.74
CA GLU A 5 13.89 -2.61 -3.59
C GLU A 5 13.42 -2.65 -2.13
N LEU A 6 14.36 -2.72 -1.18
CA LEU A 6 14.04 -2.69 0.25
C LEU A 6 13.40 -1.35 0.65
N LEU A 7 13.93 -0.24 0.17
CA LEU A 7 13.38 1.09 0.42
C LEU A 7 12.00 1.27 -0.23
N ASP A 8 11.78 0.68 -1.41
CA ASP A 8 10.49 0.71 -2.10
C ASP A 8 9.42 -0.05 -1.30
N TYR A 9 9.72 -1.28 -0.85
CA TYR A 9 8.82 -2.03 0.04
C TYR A 9 8.55 -1.31 1.37
N ALA A 10 9.58 -0.69 1.97
CA ALA A 10 9.41 0.10 3.19
C ALA A 10 8.50 1.31 2.95
N GLY A 11 8.67 2.01 1.83
CA GLY A 11 7.82 3.13 1.42
C GLY A 11 6.35 2.70 1.28
N VAL A 12 6.10 1.62 0.54
CA VAL A 12 4.75 1.06 0.37
C VAL A 12 4.14 0.66 1.72
N ALA A 13 4.90 0.05 2.63
CA ALA A 13 4.41 -0.31 3.95
C ALA A 13 4.03 0.93 4.79
N VAL A 14 4.87 1.98 4.80
CA VAL A 14 4.60 3.21 5.55
C VAL A 14 3.36 3.92 5.01
N PHE A 15 3.23 4.04 3.69
CA PHE A 15 2.05 4.66 3.07
C PHE A 15 0.78 3.81 3.19
N ALA A 16 0.89 2.48 3.18
CA ALA A 16 -0.23 1.60 3.48
C ALA A 16 -0.72 1.83 4.93
N ALA A 17 0.19 1.99 5.88
CA ALA A 17 -0.16 2.27 7.27
C ALA A 17 -0.88 3.62 7.42
N THR A 18 -0.44 4.67 6.73
CA THR A 18 -1.13 5.97 6.77
C THR A 18 -2.54 5.89 6.18
N GLY A 19 -2.72 5.16 5.07
CA GLY A 19 -4.03 4.88 4.50
C GLY A 19 -4.95 4.11 5.46
N ALA A 20 -4.44 3.03 6.06
CA ALA A 20 -5.18 2.24 7.04
C ALA A 20 -5.57 3.05 8.30
N LEU A 21 -4.67 3.89 8.81
CA LEU A 21 -4.96 4.79 9.94
C LEU A 21 -6.01 5.85 9.57
N ALA A 22 -6.02 6.33 8.32
CA ALA A 22 -7.08 7.21 7.85
C ALA A 22 -8.44 6.50 7.79
N ALA A 23 -8.46 5.20 7.42
CA ALA A 23 -9.66 4.37 7.47
C ALA A 23 -10.16 4.17 8.91
N SER A 24 -9.25 3.90 9.86
CA SER A 24 -9.57 3.78 11.31
C SER A 24 -10.23 5.04 11.85
N ARG A 25 -9.67 6.22 11.55
CA ARG A 25 -10.24 7.53 11.97
C ARG A 25 -11.64 7.79 11.41
N LYS A 26 -12.02 7.10 10.33
CA LYS A 26 -13.35 7.17 9.70
C LYS A 26 -14.24 5.99 10.07
N GLN A 27 -13.79 5.11 10.96
CA GLN A 27 -14.48 3.90 11.42
C GLN A 27 -15.02 3.04 10.26
N LEU A 28 -14.17 2.87 9.24
CA LEU A 28 -14.47 1.95 8.15
C LEU A 28 -14.28 0.50 8.59
N ASP A 29 -14.87 -0.41 7.84
CA ASP A 29 -14.66 -1.85 8.03
C ASP A 29 -13.30 -2.30 7.47
N ILE A 30 -12.97 -3.58 7.65
CA ILE A 30 -11.71 -4.16 7.16
C ILE A 30 -11.53 -3.98 5.65
N ILE A 31 -12.63 -3.98 4.88
CA ILE A 31 -12.58 -3.75 3.44
C ILE A 31 -12.16 -2.32 3.13
N GLY A 32 -12.68 -1.34 3.88
CA GLY A 32 -12.24 0.05 3.80
C GLY A 32 -10.76 0.24 4.16
N PHE A 33 -10.26 -0.47 5.17
CA PHE A 33 -8.83 -0.46 5.53
C PHE A 33 -7.97 -1.01 4.40
N LEU A 34 -8.31 -2.17 3.85
CA LEU A 34 -7.61 -2.80 2.72
C LEU A 34 -7.60 -1.87 1.51
N PHE A 35 -8.73 -1.25 1.20
CA PHE A 35 -8.85 -0.33 0.09
C PHE A 35 -7.98 0.92 0.26
N LEU A 36 -8.09 1.63 1.38
CA LEU A 36 -7.30 2.85 1.62
C LEU A 36 -5.80 2.56 1.75
N ALA A 37 -5.42 1.44 2.36
CA ALA A 37 -4.02 1.02 2.47
C ALA A 37 -3.42 0.73 1.10
N CYS A 38 -4.13 0.00 0.22
CA CYS A 38 -3.70 -0.24 -1.14
C CYS A 38 -3.62 1.08 -1.94
N VAL A 39 -4.70 1.86 -1.99
CA VAL A 39 -4.73 3.11 -2.76
C VAL A 39 -3.60 4.05 -2.35
N THR A 40 -3.31 4.16 -1.05
CA THR A 40 -2.25 5.04 -0.55
C THR A 40 -0.86 4.44 -0.75
N GLY A 41 -0.69 3.14 -0.47
CA GLY A 41 0.59 2.43 -0.56
C GLY A 41 1.11 2.30 -1.99
N ILE A 42 0.26 1.88 -2.93
CA ILE A 42 0.65 1.64 -4.33
C ILE A 42 0.22 2.75 -5.31
N GLY A 43 -0.61 3.70 -4.89
CA GLY A 43 -1.15 4.74 -5.77
C GLY A 43 -0.09 5.67 -6.36
N GLY A 44 0.90 6.11 -5.57
CA GLY A 44 1.97 6.97 -6.06
C GLY A 44 2.84 6.29 -7.13
N GLY A 45 3.24 5.04 -6.90
CA GLY A 45 3.96 4.22 -7.89
C GLY A 45 3.13 3.95 -9.13
N THR A 46 1.81 3.74 -8.97
CA THR A 46 0.89 3.56 -10.10
C THR A 46 0.83 4.82 -10.96
N LEU A 47 0.70 6.00 -10.36
CA LEU A 47 0.71 7.28 -11.09
C LEU A 47 2.04 7.49 -11.82
N ARG A 48 3.17 7.21 -11.17
CA ARG A 48 4.51 7.26 -11.78
C ARG A 48 4.57 6.38 -13.03
N ASP A 49 4.15 5.13 -12.91
CA ASP A 49 4.26 4.15 -14.00
C ASP A 49 3.35 4.54 -15.17
N VAL A 50 2.13 5.00 -14.91
CA VAL A 50 1.20 5.49 -15.94
C VAL A 50 1.75 6.71 -16.67
N ILE A 51 2.31 7.69 -15.94
CA ILE A 51 2.93 8.89 -16.54
C ILE A 51 4.12 8.51 -17.43
N LEU A 52 4.90 7.51 -17.02
CA LEU A 52 6.05 7.02 -17.78
C LEU A 52 5.68 6.00 -18.87
N ASN A 53 4.37 5.68 -19.01
CA ASN A 53 3.86 4.66 -19.93
C ASN A 53 4.51 3.27 -19.72
N LEU A 54 4.69 2.89 -18.46
CA LEU A 54 5.23 1.61 -18.01
C LEU A 54 4.10 0.70 -17.47
N PRO A 55 4.28 -0.63 -17.52
CA PRO A 55 3.36 -1.54 -16.86
C PRO A 55 3.38 -1.30 -15.34
N VAL A 56 2.20 -1.36 -14.72
CA VAL A 56 2.05 -1.04 -13.30
C VAL A 56 2.74 -2.08 -12.42
N PHE A 57 3.66 -1.64 -11.57
CA PHE A 57 4.57 -2.50 -10.81
C PHE A 57 3.89 -3.57 -9.94
N TRP A 58 2.77 -3.24 -9.29
CA TRP A 58 2.07 -4.17 -8.38
C TRP A 58 1.28 -5.26 -9.10
N VAL A 59 1.02 -5.09 -10.40
CA VAL A 59 0.46 -6.15 -11.26
C VAL A 59 1.57 -7.12 -11.69
N ALA A 60 2.76 -6.60 -11.97
CA ALA A 60 3.93 -7.41 -12.29
C ALA A 60 4.47 -8.18 -11.07
N ASN A 61 4.42 -7.57 -9.88
CA ASN A 61 4.82 -8.19 -8.63
C ASN A 61 3.74 -8.03 -7.55
N ARG A 62 3.10 -9.15 -7.19
CA ARG A 62 2.04 -9.22 -6.17
C ARG A 62 2.49 -8.90 -4.75
N ASP A 63 3.80 -8.94 -4.46
CA ASP A 63 4.34 -8.73 -3.12
C ASP A 63 3.99 -7.34 -2.58
N TYR A 64 3.90 -6.34 -3.46
CA TYR A 64 3.50 -4.99 -3.09
C TYR A 64 2.05 -4.92 -2.57
N VAL A 65 1.13 -5.64 -3.19
CA VAL A 65 -0.26 -5.75 -2.70
C VAL A 65 -0.30 -6.52 -1.39
N LEU A 66 0.47 -7.60 -1.26
CA LEU A 66 0.56 -8.38 -0.02
C LEU A 66 1.05 -7.53 1.16
N ILE A 67 2.04 -6.66 0.94
CA ILE A 67 2.51 -5.70 1.96
C ILE A 67 1.37 -4.78 2.41
N CYS A 68 0.63 -4.19 1.47
CA CYS A 68 -0.52 -3.35 1.80
C CYS A 68 -1.57 -4.11 2.62
N VAL A 69 -1.88 -5.35 2.25
CA VAL A 69 -2.84 -6.22 2.96
C VAL A 69 -2.36 -6.52 4.38
N VAL A 70 -1.10 -6.96 4.54
CA VAL A 70 -0.52 -7.28 5.86
C VAL A 70 -0.56 -6.03 6.75
N VAL A 71 -0.13 -4.88 6.25
CA VAL A 71 -0.14 -3.63 7.00
C VAL A 71 -1.57 -3.22 7.37
N ALA A 72 -2.51 -3.28 6.44
CA ALA A 72 -3.91 -2.95 6.71
C ALA A 72 -4.51 -3.82 7.83
N VAL A 73 -4.27 -5.13 7.79
CA VAL A 73 -4.73 -6.07 8.81
C VAL A 73 -4.08 -5.79 10.17
N LEU A 74 -2.76 -5.54 10.20
CA LEU A 74 -2.06 -5.18 11.44
C LEU A 74 -2.60 -3.89 12.04
N VAL A 75 -2.83 -2.86 11.22
CA VAL A 75 -3.38 -1.58 11.69
C VAL A 75 -4.83 -1.73 12.16
N PHE A 76 -5.66 -2.51 11.45
CA PHE A 76 -7.06 -2.75 11.83
C PHE A 76 -7.21 -3.35 13.24
N PHE A 77 -6.31 -4.25 13.64
CA PHE A 77 -6.36 -4.86 14.98
C PHE A 77 -5.63 -4.05 16.06
N SER A 78 -4.86 -3.02 15.70
CA SER A 78 -4.02 -2.28 16.65
C SER A 78 -4.43 -0.82 16.89
N ALA A 79 -5.25 -0.23 16.02
CA ALA A 79 -5.62 1.20 16.06
C ALA A 79 -7.13 1.43 16.11
#